data_AF-A0A1M5CN78-F1
#
_entry.id   AF-A0A1M5CN78-F1
#
_cell.length_a   1.000
_cell.length_b   1.000
_cell.length_c   1.000
_cell.angle_alpha   90.00
_cell.angle_beta   90.00
_cell.angle_gamma   90.00
#
_symmetry.space_group_name_H-M   'P 1'
#
loop_
_entity.id
_entity.type
_entity.pdbx_description
1 polymer ?
#
loop_
_entity_poly.entity_id
_entity_poly.type
_entity_poly.pdbx_seq_one_letter_code
_entity_poly.pdbx_strand_id
1 'polypeptide(L)'
;MKKIFISIICVFVSVLAFGQKTVGYTYKPLSAEGCTVKFSVVHQEGVYYIITSVNSDRLVFNDLPILMLKTFKNEVIKLEGKSLSSTTASTGVMVGNIMVPVTEIKALAQFPIGKDQIEKLQDGVCKVRLSTLPLTHEREFDKDKIGKKLYKMFHNVLNSEDDF
;
A
#
# COMPACT_ATOMS: atom_id res chain seq x y z
N MET A 1 -49.54 1.85 -26.92
CA MET A 1 -49.49 1.69 -25.44
C MET A 1 -48.32 0.78 -25.08
N LYS A 2 -47.48 1.24 -24.13
CA LYS A 2 -46.43 0.49 -23.39
C LYS A 2 -45.22 0.02 -24.21
N LYS A 3 -43.95 0.16 -23.79
CA LYS A 3 -43.24 0.93 -22.75
C LYS A 3 -41.78 0.89 -23.25
N ILE A 4 -41.17 2.03 -23.59
CA ILE A 4 -39.74 2.12 -23.87
C ILE A 4 -39.04 2.29 -22.52
N PHE A 5 -38.36 1.25 -22.09
CA PHE A 5 -37.36 1.25 -21.01
C PHE A 5 -36.38 0.15 -21.36
N ILE A 6 -35.10 0.28 -20.97
CA ILE A 6 -33.91 -0.49 -21.39
C ILE A 6 -33.15 0.31 -22.46
N SER A 7 -31.95 0.85 -22.27
CA SER A 7 -31.00 0.81 -21.16
C SER A 7 -30.03 1.99 -21.36
N ILE A 8 -30.11 3.04 -20.53
CA ILE A 8 -29.00 4.01 -20.35
C ILE A 8 -28.08 3.43 -19.29
N ILE A 9 -27.39 2.34 -19.62
CA ILE A 9 -26.30 1.76 -18.81
C ILE A 9 -25.28 1.21 -19.81
N CYS A 10 -24.49 2.07 -20.43
CA CYS A 10 -23.27 1.67 -21.15
C CYS A 10 -22.25 2.80 -21.38
N VAL A 11 -22.31 3.90 -20.59
CA VAL A 11 -21.35 5.03 -20.73
C VAL A 11 -20.58 5.33 -19.43
N PHE A 12 -20.64 4.44 -18.43
CA PHE A 12 -19.83 4.56 -17.20
C PHE A 12 -18.80 3.44 -17.04
N VAL A 13 -18.13 3.05 -18.15
CA VAL A 13 -16.97 2.12 -18.12
C VAL A 13 -15.77 2.75 -18.83
N SER A 14 -15.55 4.06 -18.65
CA SER A 14 -14.37 4.74 -19.23
C SER A 14 -13.60 5.66 -18.28
N VAL A 15 -13.91 5.71 -16.97
CA VAL A 15 -13.12 6.51 -16.02
C VAL A 15 -13.00 5.84 -14.65
N LEU A 16 -12.33 4.69 -14.54
CA LEU A 16 -11.78 4.22 -13.25
C LEU A 16 -10.36 3.63 -13.36
N ALA A 17 -9.65 3.94 -14.45
CA ALA A 17 -8.20 3.82 -14.49
C ALA A 17 -7.56 5.13 -14.03
N PHE A 18 -8.04 5.74 -12.93
CA PHE A 18 -7.13 6.55 -12.12
C PHE A 18 -6.11 5.57 -11.58
N GLY A 19 -5.00 5.40 -12.30
CA GLY A 19 -3.87 4.62 -11.85
C GLY A 19 -3.49 5.14 -10.48
N GLN A 20 -3.92 4.43 -9.43
CA GLN A 20 -3.64 4.82 -8.05
C GLN A 20 -2.12 4.93 -7.95
N LYS A 21 -1.63 6.16 -7.79
CA LYS A 21 -0.19 6.41 -7.71
C LYS A 21 0.27 5.70 -6.44
N THR A 22 1.06 4.64 -6.63
CA THR A 22 1.67 3.91 -5.52
C THR A 22 3.08 4.42 -5.31
N VAL A 23 3.54 4.40 -4.07
CA VAL A 23 4.94 4.63 -3.72
C VAL A 23 5.42 3.45 -2.89
N GLY A 24 6.66 3.02 -3.10
CA GLY A 24 7.14 1.83 -2.43
C GLY A 24 8.63 1.67 -2.52
N TYR A 25 9.09 0.57 -1.94
CA TYR A 25 10.49 0.16 -1.97
C TYR A 25 10.56 -1.36 -2.07
N THR A 26 11.67 -1.85 -2.63
CA THR A 26 12.00 -3.27 -2.67
C THR A 26 13.19 -3.52 -1.75
N TYR A 27 13.10 -4.60 -0.99
CA TYR A 27 14.13 -5.09 -0.10
C TYR A 27 14.53 -6.50 -0.52
N LYS A 28 15.79 -6.67 -0.92
CA LYS A 28 16.39 -7.97 -1.25
C LYS A 28 17.58 -8.20 -0.32
N PRO A 29 17.44 -8.99 0.76
CA PRO A 29 18.61 -9.47 1.48
C PRO A 29 19.38 -10.43 0.56
N LEU A 30 20.70 -10.28 0.51
CA LEU A 30 21.68 -10.93 -0.38
C LEU A 30 21.45 -12.45 -0.55
N SER A 31 20.65 -12.85 -1.56
CA SER A 31 20.41 -14.22 -2.08
C SER A 31 19.01 -14.83 -1.87
N ALA A 32 17.97 -14.05 -1.53
CA ALA A 32 16.58 -14.54 -1.51
C ALA A 32 15.59 -13.62 -2.26
N GLU A 33 14.42 -14.17 -2.58
CA GLU A 33 13.28 -13.48 -3.20
C GLU A 33 12.95 -12.17 -2.48
N GLY A 34 12.76 -11.10 -3.25
CA GLY A 34 12.65 -9.75 -2.71
C GLY A 34 11.30 -9.47 -2.09
N CYS A 35 11.29 -8.74 -0.98
CA CYS A 35 10.08 -8.15 -0.41
C CYS A 35 9.83 -6.77 -1.03
N THR A 36 8.70 -6.57 -1.69
CA THR A 36 8.29 -5.26 -2.18
C THR A 36 7.13 -4.73 -1.35
N VAL A 37 7.32 -3.55 -0.76
CA VAL A 37 6.27 -2.86 -0.01
C VAL A 37 5.81 -1.65 -0.81
N LYS A 38 4.52 -1.55 -1.07
CA LYS A 38 3.88 -0.42 -1.74
C LYS A 38 2.81 0.19 -0.85
N PHE A 39 2.64 1.49 -0.97
CA PHE A 39 1.65 2.28 -0.31
C PHE A 39 0.83 3.04 -1.35
N SER A 40 -0.47 3.13 -1.15
CA SER A 40 -1.37 4.08 -1.81
C SER A 40 -2.24 4.77 -0.77
N VAL A 41 -2.87 5.86 -1.21
CA VAL A 41 -3.77 6.66 -0.39
C VAL A 41 -5.17 6.54 -0.96
N VAL A 42 -6.16 6.38 -0.08
CA VAL A 42 -7.57 6.47 -0.42
C VAL A 42 -8.31 7.32 0.61
N HIS A 43 -9.35 8.02 0.18
CA HIS A 43 -10.31 8.67 1.06
C HIS A 43 -11.67 8.01 0.86
N GLN A 44 -12.27 7.54 1.95
CA GLN A 44 -13.55 6.84 1.93
C GLN A 44 -14.32 7.18 3.21
N GLU A 45 -15.61 7.48 3.08
CA GLU A 45 -16.50 7.76 4.22
C GLU A 45 -15.97 8.84 5.19
N GLY A 46 -15.27 9.85 4.68
CA GLY A 46 -14.72 10.95 5.49
C GLY A 46 -13.42 10.61 6.22
N VAL A 47 -12.81 9.45 5.95
CA VAL A 47 -11.57 8.99 6.59
C VAL A 47 -10.50 8.75 5.54
N TYR A 48 -9.28 9.22 5.82
CA TYR A 48 -8.11 8.97 5.00
C TYR A 48 -7.45 7.65 5.42
N TYR A 49 -7.05 6.86 4.43
CA TYR A 49 -6.37 5.58 4.65
C TYR A 49 -5.08 5.47 3.85
N ILE A 50 -4.10 4.80 4.46
CA ILE A 50 -2.97 4.21 3.75
C ILE A 50 -3.31 2.76 3.44
N ILE A 51 -3.34 2.40 2.17
CA ILE A 51 -3.39 1.00 1.73
C ILE A 51 -1.96 0.51 1.55
N THR A 52 -1.57 -0.52 2.28
CA THR A 52 -0.24 -1.13 2.19
C THR A 52 -0.34 -2.49 1.52
N SER A 53 0.48 -2.70 0.50
CA SER A 53 0.69 -3.99 -0.13
C SER A 53 2.09 -4.49 0.17
N VAL A 54 2.17 -5.71 0.70
CA VAL A 54 3.42 -6.45 0.88
C VAL A 54 3.40 -7.59 -0.13
N ASN A 55 4.38 -7.59 -1.03
CA ASN A 55 4.62 -8.67 -1.96
C ASN A 55 5.91 -9.38 -1.53
N SER A 56 5.80 -10.66 -1.17
CA SER A 56 6.89 -11.48 -0.64
C SER A 56 6.57 -12.97 -0.79
N ASP A 57 7.52 -13.83 -0.45
CA ASP A 57 7.35 -15.28 -0.46
C ASP A 57 6.57 -15.83 0.74
N ARG A 58 6.49 -15.08 1.84
CA ARG A 58 5.94 -15.59 3.12
C ARG A 58 5.25 -14.58 4.02
N LEU A 59 5.37 -13.28 3.76
CA LEU A 59 4.83 -12.25 4.66
C LEU A 59 3.34 -12.03 4.43
N VAL A 60 2.60 -12.10 5.53
CA VAL A 60 1.18 -11.76 5.60
C VAL A 60 0.92 -10.79 6.75
N PHE A 61 -0.20 -10.06 6.69
CA PHE A 61 -0.67 -9.28 7.83
C PHE A 61 -1.45 -10.17 8.80
N ASN A 62 -1.30 -9.91 10.09
CA ASN A 62 -2.25 -10.39 11.10
C ASN A 62 -3.58 -9.61 11.01
N ASP A 63 -4.58 -9.96 11.82
CA ASP A 63 -5.92 -9.33 11.74
C ASP A 63 -5.91 -7.82 12.07
N LEU A 64 -5.06 -7.44 13.05
CA LEU A 64 -4.85 -6.07 13.52
C LEU A 64 -3.40 -5.64 13.28
N PRO A 65 -3.03 -5.35 12.02
CA PRO A 65 -1.68 -4.95 11.70
C PRO A 65 -1.38 -3.55 12.21
N ILE A 66 -0.11 -3.29 12.50
CA ILE A 66 0.43 -2.01 12.93
C ILE A 66 1.44 -1.54 11.88
N LEU A 67 1.22 -0.31 11.39
CA LEU A 67 2.15 0.44 10.57
C LEU A 67 2.79 1.51 11.44
N MET A 68 4.12 1.52 11.52
CA MET A 68 4.88 2.59 12.13
C MET A 68 5.76 3.28 11.10
N LEU A 69 5.69 4.60 11.06
CA LEU A 69 6.51 5.45 10.23
C LEU A 69 7.30 6.39 11.14
N LYS A 70 8.62 6.38 11.02
CA LYS A 70 9.49 7.34 11.71
C LYS A 70 9.95 8.40 10.72
N THR A 71 9.79 9.67 11.07
CA THR A 71 10.22 10.79 10.22
C THR A 71 11.70 11.10 10.39
N PHE A 72 12.30 11.85 9.47
CA PHE A 72 13.67 12.35 9.64
C PHE A 72 13.81 13.34 10.82
N LYS A 73 12.71 13.92 11.29
CA LYS A 73 12.66 14.72 12.54
C LYS A 73 12.47 13.89 13.80
N ASN A 74 12.61 12.56 13.71
CA ASN A 74 12.48 11.63 14.84
C ASN A 74 11.05 11.54 15.42
N GLU A 75 10.03 12.02 14.71
CA GLU A 75 8.63 11.80 15.09
C GLU A 75 8.17 10.41 14.66
N VAL A 76 7.27 9.81 15.44
CA VAL A 76 6.72 8.48 15.16
C VAL A 76 5.21 8.58 14.93
N ILE A 77 4.77 8.09 13.77
CA ILE A 77 3.37 7.87 13.42
C ILE A 77 3.11 6.38 13.61
N LYS A 78 2.19 6.02 14.51
CA LYS A 78 1.73 4.64 14.73
C LYS A 78 0.26 4.55 14.29
N LEU A 79 -0.02 3.64 13.37
CA LEU A 79 -1.36 3.40 12.82
C LEU A 79 -1.73 1.93 13.05
N GLU A 80 -2.92 1.71 13.58
CA GLU A 80 -3.51 0.38 13.74
C GLU A 80 -4.50 0.17 12.61
N GLY A 81 -4.38 -0.96 11.93
CA GLY A 81 -5.07 -1.22 10.67
C GLY A 81 -5.96 -2.45 10.72
N LYS A 82 -6.40 -2.85 9.53
CA LYS A 82 -7.15 -4.07 9.28
C LYS A 82 -6.58 -4.80 8.07
N SER A 83 -6.39 -6.11 8.19
CA SER A 83 -6.04 -6.94 7.03
C SER A 83 -7.24 -7.05 6.08
N LEU A 84 -7.00 -6.91 4.77
CA LEU A 84 -8.05 -6.95 3.75
C LEU A 84 -8.11 -8.32 3.08
N SER A 85 -6.98 -8.79 2.54
CA SER A 85 -6.86 -10.09 1.92
C SER A 85 -5.40 -10.40 1.63
N SER A 86 -5.10 -11.68 1.44
CA SER A 86 -3.85 -12.15 0.86
C SER A 86 -4.15 -13.01 -0.36
N THR A 87 -3.36 -12.84 -1.41
CA THR A 87 -3.44 -13.66 -2.63
C THR A 87 -2.11 -14.35 -2.83
N THR A 88 -2.15 -15.64 -3.14
CA THR A 88 -0.96 -16.47 -3.37
C THR A 88 -0.92 -16.93 -4.81
N ALA A 89 0.17 -16.66 -5.52
CA ALA A 89 0.43 -17.18 -6.85
C ALA A 89 1.67 -18.08 -6.79
N SER A 90 1.60 -19.28 -7.37
CA SER A 90 2.75 -20.18 -7.47
C SER A 90 3.16 -20.30 -8.94
N THR A 91 4.40 -19.90 -9.26
CA THR A 91 4.97 -19.98 -10.61
C THR A 91 6.27 -20.77 -10.58
N GLY A 92 6.56 -21.55 -11.61
CA GLY A 92 7.86 -22.22 -11.74
C GLY A 92 8.94 -21.28 -12.29
N VAL A 93 10.09 -21.20 -11.63
CA VAL A 93 11.30 -20.53 -12.13
C VAL A 93 12.33 -21.60 -12.51
N MET A 94 12.93 -21.48 -13.70
CA MET A 94 13.97 -22.39 -14.16
C MET A 94 15.32 -22.01 -13.54
N VAL A 95 15.96 -22.94 -12.83
CA VAL A 95 17.34 -22.82 -12.33
C VAL A 95 18.17 -23.91 -13.01
N GLY A 96 18.88 -23.53 -14.08
CA GLY A 96 19.47 -24.52 -15.00
C GLY A 96 18.37 -25.34 -15.68
N ASN A 97 18.40 -26.66 -15.50
CA ASN A 97 17.42 -27.59 -16.06
C ASN A 97 16.32 -28.00 -15.05
N ILE A 98 16.30 -27.41 -13.85
CA ILE A 98 15.37 -27.74 -12.78
C ILE A 98 14.27 -26.67 -12.70
N MET A 99 13.01 -27.10 -12.70
CA MET A 99 11.86 -26.23 -12.42
C MET A 99 11.68 -26.12 -10.91
N VAL A 100 11.91 -24.93 -10.35
CA VAL A 100 11.74 -24.64 -8.93
C VAL A 100 10.42 -23.89 -8.74
N PRO A 101 9.44 -24.41 -7.96
CA PRO A 101 8.23 -23.66 -7.65
C PRO A 101 8.57 -22.47 -6.74
N VAL A 102 8.14 -21.29 -7.14
CA VAL A 102 8.25 -20.04 -6.39
C VAL A 102 6.85 -19.57 -6.04
N THR A 103 6.61 -19.27 -4.76
CA THR A 103 5.34 -18.75 -4.28
C THR A 103 5.46 -17.25 -4.04
N GLU A 104 4.57 -16.47 -4.65
CA GLU A 104 4.46 -15.02 -4.47
C GLU A 104 3.16 -14.72 -3.73
N ILE A 105 3.28 -14.18 -2.51
CA ILE A 105 2.19 -13.76 -1.65
C ILE A 105 2.06 -12.24 -1.74
N LYS A 106 0.87 -11.77 -2.11
CA LYS A 106 0.48 -10.36 -2.05
C LYS A 106 -0.54 -10.17 -0.93
N ALA A 107 -0.07 -9.61 0.18
CA ALA A 107 -0.90 -9.25 1.34
C ALA A 107 -1.28 -7.76 1.29
N LEU A 108 -2.52 -7.45 1.68
CA LEU A 108 -3.08 -6.11 1.72
C LEU A 108 -3.60 -5.77 3.12
N ALA A 109 -3.29 -4.57 3.59
CA ALA A 109 -3.87 -4.00 4.81
C ALA A 109 -4.21 -2.52 4.61
N GLN A 110 -5.20 -2.06 5.36
CA GLN A 110 -5.62 -0.66 5.40
C GLN A 110 -5.34 -0.05 6.77
N PHE A 111 -4.86 1.19 6.78
CA PHE A 111 -4.51 1.93 7.99
C PHE A 111 -5.18 3.31 7.97
N PRO A 112 -6.14 3.62 8.84
CA PRO A 112 -6.67 4.97 8.99
C PRO A 112 -5.56 5.92 9.46
N ILE A 113 -5.58 7.15 8.98
CA ILE A 113 -4.61 8.18 9.34
C ILE A 113 -5.29 9.55 9.51
N GLY A 114 -4.92 10.28 10.56
CA GLY A 114 -5.43 11.64 10.83
C GLY A 114 -4.70 12.72 10.03
N LYS A 115 -5.34 13.88 9.82
CA LYS A 115 -4.75 15.03 9.10
C LYS A 115 -3.43 15.50 9.73
N ASP A 116 -3.40 15.61 11.04
CA ASP A 116 -2.24 15.98 11.85
C ASP A 116 -1.09 14.94 11.78
N GLN A 117 -1.39 13.68 11.50
CA GLN A 117 -0.38 12.66 11.20
C GLN A 117 0.12 12.74 9.75
N ILE A 118 -0.76 13.09 8.80
CA ILE A 118 -0.41 13.33 7.40
C ILE A 118 0.61 14.46 7.30
N GLU A 119 0.43 15.55 8.03
CA GLU A 119 1.36 16.69 8.01
C GLU A 119 2.79 16.32 8.39
N LYS A 120 2.98 15.33 9.26
CA LYS A 120 4.32 14.86 9.66
C LYS A 120 5.06 14.15 8.51
N LEU A 121 4.34 13.64 7.51
CA LEU A 121 4.94 12.99 6.34
C LEU A 121 5.72 13.97 5.45
N GLN A 122 5.48 15.29 5.57
CA GLN A 122 6.22 16.32 4.83
C GLN A 122 7.72 16.28 5.11
N ASP A 123 8.10 15.82 6.32
CA ASP A 123 9.48 15.70 6.77
C ASP A 123 10.20 14.48 6.18
N GLY A 124 9.49 13.65 5.42
CA GLY A 124 9.99 12.39 4.88
C GLY A 124 10.09 11.30 5.95
N VAL A 125 10.21 10.05 5.48
CA VAL A 125 10.25 8.87 6.35
C VAL A 125 11.63 8.23 6.29
N CYS A 126 12.25 8.07 7.46
CA CYS A 126 13.54 7.42 7.64
C CYS A 126 13.41 5.94 8.03
N LYS A 127 12.28 5.52 8.61
CA LYS A 127 12.05 4.14 9.00
C LYS A 127 10.59 3.72 8.84
N VAL A 128 10.40 2.50 8.36
CA VAL A 128 9.11 1.82 8.25
C VAL A 128 9.17 0.54 9.06
N ARG A 129 8.12 0.26 9.83
CA ARG A 129 7.91 -1.03 10.47
C ARG A 129 6.47 -1.48 10.23
N LEU A 130 6.31 -2.73 9.83
CA LEU A 130 5.03 -3.39 9.59
C LEU A 130 4.97 -4.66 10.43
N SER A 131 3.91 -4.83 11.22
CA SER A 131 3.67 -6.08 11.95
C SER A 131 3.13 -7.14 10.99
N THR A 132 4.03 -7.85 10.33
CA THR A 132 3.73 -9.01 9.49
C THR A 132 4.02 -10.32 10.23
N LEU A 133 3.49 -11.42 9.71
CA LEU A 133 3.80 -12.78 10.11
C LEU A 133 4.57 -13.49 8.97
N PRO A 134 5.49 -14.41 9.28
CA PRO A 134 5.89 -14.85 10.63
C PRO A 134 6.83 -13.87 11.35
N LEU A 135 7.33 -12.85 10.66
CA LEU A 135 8.29 -11.88 11.19
C LEU A 135 7.87 -10.45 10.91
N THR A 136 8.27 -9.53 11.77
CA THR A 136 8.08 -8.09 11.57
C THR A 136 8.96 -7.62 10.41
N HIS A 137 8.35 -6.95 9.43
CA HIS A 137 9.09 -6.27 8.38
C HIS A 137 9.53 -4.90 8.85
N GLU A 138 10.83 -4.61 8.75
CA GLU A 138 11.41 -3.33 9.17
C GLU A 138 12.42 -2.85 8.14
N ARG A 139 12.40 -1.55 7.83
CA ARG A 139 13.33 -0.94 6.89
C ARG A 139 13.69 0.48 7.29
N GLU A 140 14.99 0.76 7.28
CA GLU A 140 15.56 2.10 7.43
C GLU A 140 16.06 2.66 6.08
N PHE A 141 16.06 3.99 5.98
CA PHE A 141 16.45 4.74 4.80
C PHE A 141 17.36 5.91 5.17
N ASP A 142 18.48 6.04 4.47
CA ASP A 142 19.38 7.19 4.61
C ASP A 142 18.81 8.47 3.96
N LYS A 143 17.85 8.30 3.04
CA LYS A 143 17.16 9.37 2.30
C LYS A 143 15.69 9.01 2.12
N ASP A 144 14.82 10.02 2.09
CA ASP A 144 13.39 9.79 1.91
C ASP A 144 13.11 9.08 0.57
N LYS A 145 12.37 7.97 0.65
CA LYS A 145 11.88 7.22 -0.51
C LYS A 145 10.36 7.24 -0.63
N ILE A 146 9.66 7.46 0.48
CA ILE A 146 8.21 7.27 0.56
C ILE A 146 7.46 8.44 1.19
N GLY A 147 8.00 9.10 2.22
CA GLY A 147 7.26 10.01 3.09
C GLY A 147 6.74 11.23 2.34
N LYS A 148 7.62 11.95 1.63
CA LYS A 148 7.23 13.15 0.88
C LYS A 148 6.29 12.83 -0.29
N LYS A 149 6.42 11.64 -0.87
CA LYS A 149 5.52 11.17 -1.93
C LYS A 149 4.15 10.82 -1.37
N LEU A 150 4.07 10.15 -0.21
CA LEU A 150 2.81 9.89 0.50
C LEU A 150 2.12 11.20 0.88
N TYR A 151 2.85 12.16 1.44
CA TYR A 151 2.32 13.48 1.76
C TYR A 151 1.67 14.16 0.54
N LYS A 152 2.37 14.16 -0.61
CA LYS A 152 1.83 14.69 -1.87
C LYS A 152 0.59 13.93 -2.34
N MET A 153 0.52 12.61 -2.13
CA MET A 153 -0.66 11.82 -2.48
C MET A 153 -1.87 12.24 -1.66
N PHE A 154 -1.72 12.43 -0.34
CA PHE A 154 -2.80 12.95 0.50
C PHE A 154 -3.27 14.33 0.08
N HIS A 155 -2.34 15.25 -0.22
CA HIS A 155 -2.68 16.60 -0.68
C HIS A 155 -3.44 16.60 -2.01
N ASN A 156 -3.10 15.72 -2.94
CA ASN A 156 -3.86 15.60 -4.18
C ASN A 156 -5.29 15.11 -3.95
N VAL A 157 -5.48 14.19 -2.99
CA VAL A 157 -6.81 13.70 -2.63
C VAL A 157 -7.61 14.81 -1.95
N LEU A 158 -7.01 15.54 -0.99
CA LEU A 158 -7.62 16.70 -0.34
C LEU A 158 -8.10 17.75 -1.36
N ASN A 159 -7.22 18.17 -2.26
CA ASN A 159 -7.54 19.22 -3.24
C ASN A 159 -8.61 18.78 -4.26
N SER A 160 -8.74 17.47 -4.51
CA SER A 160 -9.78 16.96 -5.41
C SER A 160 -11.18 16.97 -4.79
N GLU A 161 -11.30 17.14 -3.47
CA GLU A 161 -12.60 17.29 -2.79
C GLU A 161 -13.10 18.73 -2.81
N ASP A 162 -12.19 19.71 -2.86
CA ASP A 162 -12.51 21.14 -2.86
C ASP A 162 -12.99 21.65 -4.24
N ASP A 163 -12.87 20.84 -5.31
CA ASP A 163 -13.24 21.17 -6.69
C ASP A 163 -14.71 20.84 -7.07
N PHE A 164 -15.59 20.57 -6.09
CA PHE A 164 -17.02 20.27 -6.28
C PHE A 164 -17.94 21.29 -5.59
#